data_AF-A0A2N9GZB9-F1
#
_entry.id   AF-A0A2N9GZB9-F1
#
_cell.length_a   1.000
_cell.length_b   1.000
_cell.length_c   1.000
_cell.angle_alpha   90.00
_cell.angle_beta   90.00
_cell.angle_gamma   90.00
#
_symmetry.space_group_name_H-M   'P 1'
#
loop_
_entity.id
_entity.type
_entity.pdbx_description
1 polymer ?
#
loop_
_entity_poly.entity_id
_entity_poly.type
_entity_poly.pdbx_seq_one_letter_code
_entity_poly.pdbx_strand_id
1 'polypeptide(L)'
;MGRLKAGEALNTPPSFPPSLPKKALKITKTPRTRTRSQKFLQSIAAMQVEEEETNSNNHTKQEDDVARDDTGPLSLLRKFPDNAHNNHYFNQLAPATRELYASTAESVKKLLVSELSYYPSVETMVELANKAFETLDWLQADYAQLYDAVKAHLTHCAQLSSAESELLTHQNEEKNAVLAREANRTRAEEAVEAVARSEAEYEKAEVRLGDLENRVSETREVLKKLLSESMQRKAEVAFLEGEWKRCSESRLEIMKEDEELAEKIEEKRKIVEKIEQRYKEAEALVERSIMTLSSLS
;
A
#
# COMPACT_ATOMS: atom_id res chain seq x y z
N MET A 1 -8.16 85.91 41.75
CA MET A 1 -9.33 85.00 41.76
C MET A 1 -8.91 83.76 40.98
N GLY A 2 -8.87 82.52 41.45
CA GLY A 2 -9.37 81.92 42.69
C GLY A 2 -8.41 80.86 43.26
N ARG A 3 -8.83 80.31 44.41
CA ARG A 3 -8.09 79.51 45.38
C ARG A 3 -8.11 78.00 45.08
N LEU A 4 -7.02 77.34 45.51
CA LEU A 4 -6.88 76.04 46.23
C LEU A 4 -7.58 74.78 45.66
N LYS A 5 -6.83 73.68 45.55
CA LYS A 5 -6.71 72.67 46.62
C LYS A 5 -5.68 71.57 46.31
N ALA A 6 -5.06 71.11 47.38
CA ALA A 6 -4.11 70.01 47.47
C ALA A 6 -4.81 68.67 47.78
N GLY A 7 -4.12 67.58 47.42
CA GLY A 7 -4.05 66.33 48.18
C GLY A 7 -5.10 65.26 47.87
N GLU A 8 -4.64 64.12 47.33
CA GLU A 8 -4.90 62.80 47.92
C GLU A 8 -4.01 61.73 47.25
N ALA A 9 -3.28 61.00 48.08
CA ALA A 9 -2.55 59.78 47.72
C ALA A 9 -3.49 58.60 47.87
N LEU A 10 -3.47 57.64 46.93
CA LEU A 10 -3.98 56.29 47.19
C LEU A 10 -3.18 55.27 46.37
N ASN A 11 -2.43 54.46 47.13
CA ASN A 11 -1.86 53.19 46.73
C ASN A 11 -2.96 52.24 46.23
N THR A 12 -2.83 51.73 45.00
CA THR A 12 -3.32 50.39 44.63
C THR A 12 -2.59 49.91 43.36
N PRO A 13 -1.95 48.74 43.37
CA PRO A 13 -1.38 48.14 42.17
C PRO A 13 -2.48 47.56 41.26
N PRO A 14 -2.27 47.49 39.93
CA PRO A 14 -3.23 46.89 39.02
C PRO A 14 -3.33 45.38 39.26
N SER A 15 -4.57 44.92 39.39
CA SER A 15 -4.97 43.53 39.59
C SER A 15 -4.64 42.65 38.38
N PHE A 16 -4.14 41.45 38.64
CA PHE A 16 -4.04 40.37 37.67
C PHE A 16 -5.43 39.96 37.16
N PRO A 17 -5.61 39.70 35.86
CA PRO A 17 -6.85 39.12 35.35
C PRO A 17 -7.01 37.65 35.79
N PRO A 18 -8.25 37.17 35.93
CA PRO A 18 -8.55 35.85 36.50
C PRO A 18 -8.09 34.70 35.60
N SER A 19 -7.60 33.66 36.27
CA SER A 19 -7.22 32.37 35.71
C SER A 19 -8.31 31.76 34.83
N LEU A 20 -7.99 31.53 33.56
CA LEU A 20 -8.77 30.69 32.65
C LEU A 20 -8.81 29.23 33.16
N PRO A 21 -9.91 28.50 32.93
CA PRO A 21 -10.09 27.16 33.47
C PRO A 21 -9.15 26.16 32.79
N LYS A 22 -8.46 25.36 33.62
CA LYS A 22 -7.69 24.18 33.21
C LYS A 22 -8.61 23.17 32.51
N LYS A 23 -8.68 23.22 31.18
CA LYS A 23 -9.21 22.10 30.39
C LYS A 23 -8.19 20.96 30.44
N ALA A 24 -8.62 19.88 31.06
CA ALA A 24 -7.91 18.61 31.12
C ALA A 24 -7.53 18.15 29.69
N LEU A 25 -6.22 18.00 29.44
CA LEU A 25 -5.71 17.23 28.31
C LEU A 25 -6.16 15.78 28.50
N LYS A 26 -7.23 15.38 27.83
CA LYS A 26 -7.46 13.97 27.51
C LYS A 26 -6.41 13.58 26.48
N ILE A 27 -5.41 12.84 26.93
CA ILE A 27 -4.48 12.11 26.06
C ILE A 27 -5.28 11.02 25.37
N THR A 28 -5.84 11.32 24.20
CA THR A 28 -6.28 10.31 23.25
C THR A 28 -5.04 9.72 22.60
N LYS A 29 -4.70 8.50 23.00
CA LYS A 29 -3.71 7.65 22.33
C LYS A 29 -4.13 7.50 20.87
N THR A 30 -3.42 8.16 19.96
CA THR A 30 -3.48 7.85 18.53
C THR A 30 -2.88 6.46 18.30
N PRO A 31 -3.56 5.55 17.58
CA PRO A 31 -3.00 4.26 17.25
C PRO A 31 -1.78 4.46 16.34
N ARG A 32 -0.69 3.77 16.68
CA ARG A 32 0.47 3.57 15.81
C ARG A 32 -0.01 2.96 14.49
N THR A 33 -0.06 3.75 13.43
CA THR A 33 -0.06 3.26 12.05
C THR A 33 1.32 2.72 11.74
N ARG A 34 1.54 1.47 12.17
CA ARG A 34 2.70 0.66 11.84
C ARG A 34 2.52 0.15 10.41
N THR A 35 3.43 0.58 9.53
CA THR A 35 3.90 -0.15 8.33
C THR A 35 2.87 -0.58 7.27
N ARG A 36 2.50 0.35 6.38
CA ARG A 36 1.98 -0.01 5.04
C ARG A 36 3.08 0.00 3.96
N SER A 37 4.14 0.80 4.09
CA SER A 37 5.24 0.79 3.10
C SER A 37 6.17 -0.42 3.23
N GLN A 38 6.30 -1.02 4.42
CA GLN A 38 7.13 -2.21 4.60
C GLN A 38 6.52 -3.47 3.95
N LYS A 39 5.19 -3.53 3.81
CA LYS A 39 4.50 -4.62 3.07
C LYS A 39 4.62 -4.48 1.56
N PHE A 40 4.72 -3.25 1.05
CA PHE A 40 4.92 -3.00 -0.39
C PHE A 40 6.35 -3.39 -0.81
N LEU A 41 7.35 -3.03 0.00
CA LEU A 41 8.74 -3.44 -0.25
C LEU A 41 8.96 -4.96 -0.03
N GLN A 42 8.27 -5.60 0.92
CA GLN A 42 8.28 -7.07 1.06
C GLN A 42 7.57 -7.79 -0.09
N SER A 43 6.54 -7.17 -0.70
CA SER A 43 5.86 -7.73 -1.88
C SER A 43 6.74 -7.66 -3.13
N ILE A 44 7.53 -6.59 -3.30
CA ILE A 44 8.50 -6.49 -4.41
C ILE A 44 9.65 -7.48 -4.21
N ALA A 45 10.15 -7.64 -2.98
CA ALA A 45 11.18 -8.64 -2.68
C ALA A 45 10.68 -10.09 -2.82
N ALA A 46 9.40 -10.37 -2.54
CA ALA A 46 8.83 -11.71 -2.73
C ALA A 46 8.60 -12.05 -4.22
N MET A 47 8.31 -11.06 -5.07
CA MET A 47 8.23 -11.28 -6.53
C MET A 47 9.59 -11.48 -7.19
N GLN A 48 10.68 -10.96 -6.61
CA GLN A 48 12.05 -11.16 -7.11
C GLN A 48 12.71 -12.46 -6.61
N VAL A 49 12.15 -13.12 -5.59
CA VAL A 49 12.65 -14.42 -5.10
C VAL A 49 11.97 -15.61 -5.79
N GLU A 50 10.81 -15.43 -6.43
CA GLU A 50 10.17 -16.50 -7.22
C GLU A 50 10.62 -16.57 -8.70
N GLU A 51 11.51 -15.69 -9.17
CA GLU A 51 12.10 -15.77 -10.52
C GLU A 51 13.41 -16.57 -10.59
N GLU A 52 13.92 -17.13 -9.48
CA GLU A 52 15.19 -17.91 -9.44
C GLU A 52 15.05 -19.39 -9.03
N GLU A 53 13.85 -19.98 -9.05
CA GLU A 53 13.67 -21.44 -8.92
C GLU A 53 12.95 -22.07 -10.13
N THR A 54 13.54 -21.90 -11.32
CA THR A 54 13.28 -22.82 -12.44
C THR A 54 14.60 -23.35 -12.99
N ASN A 55 15.17 -24.36 -12.31
CA ASN A 55 16.18 -25.19 -12.95
C ASN A 55 16.07 -26.66 -12.54
N SER A 56 15.44 -27.41 -13.44
CA SER A 56 15.78 -28.77 -13.86
C SER A 56 16.23 -29.77 -12.81
N ASN A 57 15.40 -30.79 -12.60
CA ASN A 57 15.95 -32.15 -12.68
C ASN A 57 14.99 -33.11 -13.37
N ASN A 58 15.47 -33.59 -14.52
CA ASN A 58 14.90 -34.64 -15.33
C ASN A 58 14.72 -35.92 -14.49
N HIS A 59 13.51 -36.47 -14.49
CA HIS A 59 13.37 -37.91 -14.40
C HIS A 59 12.51 -38.39 -15.56
N THR A 60 13.22 -38.66 -16.66
CA THR A 60 12.80 -39.55 -17.73
C THR A 60 12.47 -40.91 -17.11
N LYS A 61 11.19 -41.24 -17.04
CA LYS A 61 10.67 -42.61 -17.01
C LYS A 61 9.65 -42.66 -18.14
N GLN A 62 10.08 -43.27 -19.25
CA GLN A 62 9.54 -44.56 -19.68
C GLN A 62 8.04 -44.39 -19.92
N GLU A 63 7.62 -44.05 -21.15
CA GLU A 63 7.33 -45.10 -22.15
C GLU A 63 6.84 -46.37 -21.46
N ASP A 64 5.71 -46.23 -20.80
CA ASP A 64 4.84 -47.34 -20.49
C ASP A 64 3.68 -47.21 -21.47
N ASP A 65 3.95 -47.75 -22.65
CA ASP A 65 2.99 -48.24 -23.64
C ASP A 65 2.18 -49.36 -22.97
N VAL A 66 1.41 -48.98 -21.93
CA VAL A 66 0.51 -49.89 -21.23
C VAL A 66 -0.71 -49.94 -22.11
N ALA A 67 -0.68 -50.94 -22.99
CA ALA A 67 -1.81 -51.58 -23.64
C ALA A 67 -3.11 -50.86 -23.30
N ARG A 68 -3.49 -49.93 -24.19
CA ARG A 68 -4.87 -49.49 -24.30
C ARG A 68 -5.63 -50.81 -24.46
N ASP A 69 -6.25 -51.28 -23.38
CA ASP A 69 -7.09 -52.47 -23.44
C ASP A 69 -7.98 -52.23 -24.66
N ASP A 70 -7.86 -53.10 -25.65
CA ASP A 70 -8.77 -53.15 -26.80
C ASP A 70 -10.14 -53.63 -26.26
N THR A 71 -10.75 -52.87 -25.35
CA THR A 71 -12.14 -52.99 -24.87
C THR A 71 -13.04 -52.01 -25.60
N GLY A 72 -12.57 -51.39 -26.67
CA GLY A 72 -13.42 -50.65 -27.58
C GLY A 72 -14.47 -51.57 -28.21
N PRO A 73 -15.63 -51.05 -28.64
CA PRO A 73 -16.73 -51.86 -29.18
C PRO A 73 -16.30 -52.78 -30.34
N LEU A 74 -15.23 -52.43 -31.06
CA LEU A 74 -14.65 -53.24 -32.12
C LEU A 74 -14.07 -54.59 -31.67
N SER A 75 -13.63 -54.73 -30.41
CA SER A 75 -13.13 -56.00 -29.89
C SER A 75 -14.24 -57.00 -29.57
N LEU A 76 -15.47 -56.52 -29.45
CA LEU A 76 -16.68 -57.33 -29.32
C LEU A 76 -17.15 -57.87 -30.68
N LEU A 77 -16.57 -57.41 -31.80
CA LEU A 77 -16.87 -57.98 -33.11
C LEU A 77 -16.40 -59.44 -33.14
N ARG A 78 -17.33 -60.34 -33.43
CA ARG A 78 -17.09 -61.77 -33.47
C ARG A 78 -15.96 -62.08 -34.45
N LYS A 79 -15.03 -62.96 -34.05
CA LYS A 79 -13.95 -63.43 -34.93
C LYS A 79 -14.53 -64.34 -36.01
N PHE A 80 -14.05 -64.17 -37.24
CA PHE A 80 -14.41 -65.06 -38.33
C PHE A 80 -14.00 -66.50 -37.98
N PRO A 81 -14.87 -67.51 -38.15
CA PRO A 81 -14.56 -68.88 -37.74
C PRO A 81 -13.47 -69.51 -38.62
N ASP A 82 -12.37 -69.96 -38.00
CA ASP A 82 -11.21 -70.59 -38.69
C ASP A 82 -11.55 -71.90 -39.45
N ASN A 83 -12.74 -72.46 -39.24
CA ASN A 83 -13.18 -73.76 -39.77
C ASN A 83 -14.36 -73.71 -40.76
N ALA A 84 -14.55 -72.58 -41.45
CA ALA A 84 -15.69 -72.35 -42.36
C ALA A 84 -15.78 -73.30 -43.59
N HIS A 85 -15.01 -74.40 -43.67
CA HIS A 85 -14.87 -75.21 -44.89
C HIS A 85 -15.28 -76.68 -44.78
N ASN A 86 -15.88 -77.14 -43.68
CA ASN A 86 -16.48 -78.48 -43.65
C ASN A 86 -17.91 -78.49 -44.24
N ASN A 87 -17.99 -78.24 -45.55
CA ASN A 87 -19.20 -78.24 -46.40
C ASN A 87 -19.87 -79.62 -46.59
N HIS A 88 -19.58 -80.59 -45.71
CA HIS A 88 -19.93 -81.98 -45.94
C HIS A 88 -21.43 -82.27 -45.72
N TYR A 89 -22.13 -81.42 -44.97
CA TYR A 89 -23.57 -81.56 -44.66
C TYR A 89 -24.48 -80.78 -45.62
N PHE A 90 -24.09 -79.59 -46.10
CA PHE A 90 -24.92 -78.77 -47.00
C PHE A 90 -25.13 -79.40 -48.37
N ASN A 91 -24.13 -80.17 -48.83
CA ASN A 91 -24.18 -80.89 -50.09
C ASN A 91 -25.16 -82.08 -50.07
N GLN A 92 -25.64 -82.49 -48.90
CA GLN A 92 -26.63 -83.57 -48.71
C GLN A 92 -28.08 -83.06 -48.67
N LEU A 93 -28.30 -81.75 -48.67
CA LEU A 93 -29.63 -81.13 -48.69
C LEU A 93 -30.27 -81.18 -50.08
N ALA A 94 -31.61 -81.25 -50.12
CA ALA A 94 -32.38 -81.17 -51.35
C ALA A 94 -32.16 -79.81 -52.08
N PRO A 95 -32.15 -79.78 -53.42
CA PRO A 95 -31.87 -78.56 -54.19
C PRO A 95 -32.74 -77.35 -53.82
N ALA A 96 -34.05 -77.55 -53.60
CA ALA A 96 -34.97 -76.49 -53.22
C ALA A 96 -34.66 -75.86 -51.85
N THR A 97 -34.16 -76.67 -50.89
CA THR A 97 -33.76 -76.19 -49.56
C THR A 97 -32.47 -75.38 -49.64
N ARG A 98 -31.54 -75.76 -50.52
CA ARG A 98 -30.29 -75.04 -50.76
C ARG A 98 -30.54 -73.65 -51.36
N GLU A 99 -31.45 -73.56 -52.32
CA GLU A 99 -31.84 -72.30 -52.96
C GLU A 99 -32.51 -71.34 -51.97
N LEU A 100 -33.39 -71.87 -51.10
CA LEU A 100 -34.02 -71.09 -50.04
C LEU A 100 -32.97 -70.50 -49.08
N TYR A 101 -32.02 -71.32 -48.60
CA TYR A 101 -30.97 -70.86 -47.69
C TYR A 101 -30.04 -69.83 -48.32
N ALA A 102 -29.69 -70.00 -49.60
CA ALA A 102 -28.90 -69.01 -50.35
C ALA A 102 -29.65 -67.66 -50.48
N SER A 103 -30.96 -67.70 -50.79
CA SER A 103 -31.80 -66.50 -50.86
C SER A 103 -31.96 -65.80 -49.51
N THR A 104 -32.13 -66.57 -48.43
CA THR A 104 -32.18 -66.03 -47.07
C THR A 104 -30.84 -65.39 -46.68
N ALA A 105 -29.71 -66.05 -46.97
CA ALA A 105 -28.39 -65.50 -46.70
C ALA A 105 -28.17 -64.17 -47.43
N GLU A 106 -28.53 -64.09 -48.71
CA GLU A 106 -28.43 -62.85 -49.49
C GLU A 106 -29.32 -61.73 -48.91
N SER A 107 -30.49 -62.07 -48.39
CA SER A 107 -31.38 -61.12 -47.72
C SER A 107 -30.78 -60.58 -46.42
N VAL A 108 -30.13 -61.45 -45.62
CA VAL A 108 -29.42 -61.05 -44.39
C VAL A 108 -28.24 -60.14 -44.71
N LYS A 109 -27.45 -60.43 -45.75
CA LYS A 109 -26.34 -59.57 -46.20
C LYS A 109 -26.83 -58.17 -46.56
N LYS A 110 -27.91 -58.08 -47.35
CA LYS A 110 -28.51 -56.79 -47.75
C LYS A 110 -29.04 -56.01 -46.56
N LEU A 111 -29.75 -56.70 -45.66
CA LEU A 111 -30.29 -56.08 -44.45
C LEU A 111 -29.16 -55.51 -43.58
N LEU A 112 -28.09 -56.27 -43.36
CA LEU A 112 -26.93 -55.80 -42.59
C LEU A 112 -26.33 -54.53 -43.21
N VAL A 113 -26.10 -54.51 -44.52
CA VAL A 113 -25.56 -53.32 -45.21
C VAL A 113 -26.50 -52.13 -45.05
N SER A 114 -27.81 -52.31 -45.19
CA SER A 114 -28.80 -51.23 -45.00
C SER A 114 -28.81 -50.69 -43.57
N GLU A 115 -28.79 -51.56 -42.57
CA GLU A 115 -28.80 -51.17 -41.14
C GLU A 115 -27.50 -50.47 -40.72
N LEU A 116 -26.35 -50.92 -41.23
CA LEU A 116 -25.05 -50.25 -41.01
C LEU A 116 -24.93 -48.92 -41.76
N SER A 117 -25.73 -48.72 -42.83
CA SER A 117 -25.76 -47.46 -43.60
C SER A 117 -26.64 -46.40 -42.94
N TYR A 118 -27.62 -46.81 -42.13
CA TYR A 118 -28.21 -45.91 -41.14
C TYR A 118 -27.10 -45.56 -40.14
N TYR A 119 -27.13 -44.41 -39.45
CA TYR A 119 -26.03 -43.99 -38.55
C TYR A 119 -26.29 -44.37 -37.07
N PRO A 120 -26.17 -45.64 -36.62
CA PRO A 120 -26.24 -45.97 -35.21
C PRO A 120 -24.83 -45.89 -34.57
N SER A 121 -24.73 -45.95 -33.24
CA SER A 121 -23.43 -45.92 -32.55
C SER A 121 -22.56 -47.12 -32.96
N VAL A 122 -21.23 -47.00 -32.87
CA VAL A 122 -20.32 -48.11 -33.21
C VAL A 122 -20.65 -49.39 -32.42
N GLU A 123 -21.05 -49.25 -31.16
CA GLU A 123 -21.49 -50.36 -30.31
C GLU A 123 -22.74 -51.07 -30.87
N THR A 124 -23.76 -50.31 -31.25
CA THR A 124 -24.97 -50.88 -31.85
C THR A 124 -24.73 -51.46 -33.25
N MET A 125 -23.83 -50.84 -34.04
CA MET A 125 -23.39 -51.42 -35.32
C MET A 125 -22.68 -52.78 -35.13
N VAL A 126 -21.85 -52.93 -34.10
CA VAL A 126 -21.17 -54.19 -33.77
C VAL A 126 -22.17 -55.26 -33.36
N GLU A 127 -23.16 -54.93 -32.52
CA GLU A 127 -24.22 -55.86 -32.13
C GLU A 127 -25.02 -56.37 -33.33
N LEU A 128 -25.37 -55.48 -34.27
CA LEU A 128 -26.09 -55.82 -35.50
C LEU A 128 -25.26 -56.72 -36.40
N ALA A 129 -23.97 -56.40 -36.57
CA ALA A 129 -23.03 -57.21 -37.33
C ALA A 129 -22.89 -58.62 -36.75
N ASN A 130 -22.75 -58.75 -35.42
CA ASN A 130 -22.64 -60.04 -34.74
C ASN A 130 -23.88 -60.91 -34.94
N LYS A 131 -25.09 -60.36 -34.80
CA LYS A 131 -26.36 -61.08 -35.03
C LYS A 131 -26.48 -61.56 -36.48
N ALA A 132 -26.08 -60.72 -37.44
CA ALA A 132 -26.10 -61.08 -38.85
C ALA A 132 -25.07 -62.19 -39.18
N PHE A 133 -23.85 -62.11 -38.65
CA PHE A 133 -22.83 -63.16 -38.86
C PHE A 133 -23.19 -64.49 -38.20
N GLU A 134 -23.82 -64.48 -37.02
CA GLU A 134 -24.37 -65.69 -36.40
C GLU A 134 -25.42 -66.36 -37.29
N THR A 135 -26.31 -65.57 -37.87
CA THR A 135 -27.32 -66.07 -38.81
C THR A 135 -26.68 -66.63 -40.09
N LEU A 136 -25.65 -65.97 -40.62
CA LEU A 136 -24.94 -66.40 -41.83
C LEU A 136 -24.11 -67.68 -41.61
N ASP A 137 -23.52 -67.86 -40.42
CA ASP A 137 -22.85 -69.11 -40.02
C ASP A 137 -23.84 -70.28 -39.97
N TRP A 138 -25.01 -70.07 -39.37
CA TRP A 138 -26.05 -71.09 -39.31
C TRP A 138 -26.52 -71.51 -40.71
N LEU A 139 -26.60 -70.55 -41.64
CA LEU A 139 -26.92 -70.77 -43.05
C LEU A 139 -25.76 -71.33 -43.89
N GLN A 140 -24.55 -71.46 -43.31
CA GLN A 140 -23.33 -71.88 -44.00
C GLN A 140 -23.01 -71.03 -45.25
N ALA A 141 -23.29 -69.73 -45.19
CA ALA A 141 -23.04 -68.81 -46.29
C ALA A 141 -21.55 -68.43 -46.38
N ASP A 142 -21.03 -68.22 -47.59
CA ASP A 142 -19.74 -67.53 -47.76
C ASP A 142 -19.96 -66.02 -47.64
N TYR A 143 -19.39 -65.42 -46.59
CA TYR A 143 -19.49 -63.99 -46.30
C TYR A 143 -18.14 -63.35 -45.95
N ALA A 144 -17.01 -63.97 -46.31
CA ALA A 144 -15.67 -63.47 -45.94
C ALA A 144 -15.44 -62.02 -46.39
N GLN A 145 -15.76 -61.70 -47.65
CA GLN A 145 -15.63 -60.33 -48.18
C GLN A 145 -16.54 -59.33 -47.47
N LEU A 146 -17.74 -59.75 -47.07
CA LEU A 146 -18.67 -58.90 -46.32
C LEU A 146 -18.15 -58.65 -44.91
N TYR A 147 -17.59 -59.68 -44.26
CA TYR A 147 -16.99 -59.55 -42.94
C TYR A 147 -15.85 -58.52 -42.93
N ASP A 148 -14.92 -58.61 -43.88
CA ASP A 148 -13.82 -57.67 -44.00
C ASP A 148 -14.31 -56.23 -44.26
N ALA A 149 -15.31 -56.06 -45.12
CA ALA A 149 -15.90 -54.76 -45.41
C ALA A 149 -16.60 -54.15 -44.18
N VAL A 150 -17.39 -54.95 -43.44
CA VAL A 150 -18.05 -54.50 -42.21
C VAL A 150 -17.04 -54.17 -41.13
N LYS A 151 -16.00 -54.99 -40.95
CA LYS A 151 -14.91 -54.71 -40.00
C LYS A 151 -14.20 -53.40 -40.34
N ALA A 152 -13.88 -53.16 -41.61
CA ALA A 152 -13.27 -51.91 -42.05
C ALA A 152 -14.20 -50.70 -41.82
N HIS A 153 -15.49 -50.85 -42.16
CA HIS A 153 -16.49 -49.80 -41.95
C HIS A 153 -16.62 -49.43 -40.47
N LEU A 154 -16.79 -50.42 -39.59
CA LEU A 154 -16.85 -50.22 -38.13
C LEU A 154 -15.58 -49.55 -37.61
N THR A 155 -14.40 -49.94 -38.12
CA THR A 155 -13.12 -49.32 -37.76
C THR A 155 -13.10 -47.84 -38.10
N HIS A 156 -13.51 -47.47 -39.32
CA HIS A 156 -13.60 -46.08 -39.73
C HIS A 156 -14.62 -45.28 -38.91
N CYS A 157 -15.78 -45.86 -38.60
CA CYS A 157 -16.79 -45.22 -37.75
C CYS A 157 -16.26 -44.95 -36.32
N ALA A 158 -15.49 -45.89 -35.75
CA ALA A 158 -14.84 -45.69 -34.45
C ALA A 158 -13.80 -44.58 -34.48
N GLN A 159 -12.98 -44.55 -35.53
CA GLN A 159 -11.99 -43.49 -35.73
C GLN A 159 -12.66 -42.11 -35.89
N LEU A 160 -13.75 -42.04 -36.66
CA LEU A 160 -14.50 -40.79 -36.84
C LEU A 160 -15.09 -40.31 -35.51
N SER A 161 -15.75 -41.19 -34.76
CA SER A 161 -16.33 -40.85 -33.45
C SER A 161 -15.26 -40.39 -32.45
N SER A 162 -14.10 -41.04 -32.44
CA SER A 162 -12.96 -40.61 -31.62
C SER A 162 -12.46 -39.22 -32.02
N ALA A 163 -12.28 -38.98 -33.32
CA ALA A 163 -11.80 -37.69 -33.83
C ALA A 163 -12.80 -36.56 -33.56
N GLU A 164 -14.10 -36.82 -33.66
CA GLU A 164 -15.15 -35.83 -33.32
C GLU A 164 -15.13 -35.46 -31.83
N SER A 165 -14.97 -36.45 -30.95
CA SER A 165 -14.86 -36.20 -29.50
C SER A 165 -13.60 -35.40 -29.15
N GLU A 166 -12.47 -35.74 -29.75
CA GLU A 166 -11.19 -35.03 -29.59
C GLU A 166 -11.31 -33.58 -30.11
N LEU A 167 -11.89 -33.39 -31.30
CA LEU A 167 -12.13 -32.06 -31.87
C LEU A 167 -13.02 -31.21 -30.98
N LEU A 168 -14.11 -31.77 -30.45
CA LEU A 168 -15.01 -31.06 -29.55
C LEU A 168 -14.29 -30.62 -28.27
N THR A 169 -13.43 -31.48 -27.74
CA THR A 169 -12.64 -31.22 -26.53
C THR A 169 -11.66 -30.06 -26.78
N HIS A 170 -10.89 -30.13 -27.87
CA HIS A 170 -9.95 -29.07 -28.22
C HIS A 170 -10.63 -27.75 -28.58
N GLN A 171 -11.79 -27.77 -29.24
CA GLN A 171 -12.56 -26.55 -29.49
C GLN A 171 -13.04 -25.89 -28.19
N ASN A 172 -13.37 -26.68 -27.17
CA ASN A 172 -13.75 -26.14 -25.87
C ASN A 172 -12.54 -25.57 -25.11
N GLU A 173 -11.40 -26.27 -25.15
CA GLU A 173 -10.13 -25.79 -24.60
C GLU A 173 -9.66 -24.49 -25.26
N GLU A 174 -9.74 -24.40 -26.59
CA GLU A 174 -9.40 -23.20 -27.36
C GLU A 174 -10.27 -22.01 -26.93
N LYS A 175 -11.60 -22.20 -26.85
CA LYS A 175 -12.51 -21.15 -26.37
C LYS A 175 -12.13 -20.65 -24.97
N ASN A 176 -11.81 -21.58 -24.05
CA ASN A 176 -11.39 -21.22 -22.70
C ASN A 176 -10.05 -20.47 -22.69
N ALA A 177 -9.09 -20.89 -23.53
CA ALA A 177 -7.80 -20.23 -23.65
C ALA A 177 -7.92 -18.81 -24.24
N VAL A 178 -8.81 -18.62 -25.23
CA VAL A 178 -9.11 -17.29 -25.80
C VAL A 178 -9.71 -16.37 -24.73
N LEU A 179 -10.70 -16.84 -23.98
CA LEU A 179 -11.31 -16.06 -22.88
C LEU A 179 -10.29 -15.70 -21.79
N ALA A 180 -9.42 -16.65 -21.41
CA ALA A 180 -8.36 -16.41 -20.43
C ALA A 180 -7.35 -15.37 -20.95
N ARG A 181 -6.99 -15.43 -22.24
CA ARG A 181 -6.11 -14.45 -22.88
C ARG A 181 -6.71 -13.05 -22.89
N GLU A 182 -8.00 -12.92 -23.22
CA GLU A 182 -8.70 -11.63 -23.19
C GLU A 182 -8.75 -11.05 -21.77
N ALA A 183 -9.10 -11.87 -20.77
CA ALA A 183 -9.09 -11.44 -19.38
C ALA A 183 -7.69 -11.01 -18.89
N ASN A 184 -6.64 -11.73 -19.30
CA ASN A 184 -5.26 -11.35 -19.01
C ASN A 184 -4.87 -10.02 -19.66
N ARG A 185 -5.30 -9.79 -20.90
CA ARG A 185 -5.05 -8.53 -21.61
C ARG A 185 -5.69 -7.35 -20.88
N THR A 186 -6.96 -7.45 -20.48
CA THR A 186 -7.63 -6.38 -19.73
C THR A 186 -6.92 -6.09 -18.41
N ARG A 187 -6.54 -7.13 -17.66
CA ARG A 187 -5.77 -6.96 -16.41
C ARG A 187 -4.41 -6.30 -16.63
N ALA A 188 -3.74 -6.62 -17.75
CA ALA A 188 -2.47 -6.00 -18.09
C ALA A 188 -2.64 -4.51 -18.42
N GLU A 189 -3.67 -4.14 -19.18
CA GLU A 189 -4.00 -2.74 -19.50
C GLU A 189 -4.32 -1.94 -18.22
N GLU A 190 -5.15 -2.49 -17.31
CA GLU A 190 -5.45 -1.87 -16.01
C GLU A 190 -4.20 -1.70 -15.13
N ALA A 191 -3.29 -2.68 -15.14
CA ALA A 191 -2.04 -2.62 -14.38
C ALA A 191 -1.12 -1.51 -14.91
N VAL A 192 -1.01 -1.34 -16.23
CA VAL A 192 -0.23 -0.26 -16.85
C VAL A 192 -0.79 1.11 -16.46
N GLU A 193 -2.11 1.29 -16.50
CA GLU A 193 -2.74 2.55 -16.07
C GLU A 193 -2.57 2.81 -14.57
N ALA A 194 -2.59 1.77 -13.73
CA ALA A 194 -2.33 1.90 -12.30
C ALA A 194 -0.89 2.33 -12.02
N VAL A 195 0.09 1.77 -12.74
CA VAL A 195 1.50 2.16 -12.64
C VAL A 195 1.68 3.61 -13.04
N ALA A 196 1.18 4.02 -14.21
CA ALA A 196 1.31 5.40 -14.69
C ALA A 196 0.71 6.43 -13.71
N ARG A 197 -0.44 6.12 -13.09
CA ARG A 197 -1.02 6.96 -12.04
C ARG A 197 -0.14 7.04 -10.80
N SER A 198 0.42 5.91 -10.37
CA SER A 198 1.29 5.87 -9.19
C SER A 198 2.60 6.61 -9.40
N GLU A 199 3.20 6.53 -10.58
CA GLU A 199 4.41 7.28 -10.95
C GLU A 199 4.14 8.78 -10.94
N ALA A 200 3.03 9.23 -11.54
CA ALA A 200 2.66 10.65 -11.52
C ALA A 200 2.38 11.18 -10.10
N GLU A 201 1.83 10.36 -9.21
CA GLU A 201 1.66 10.72 -7.79
C GLU A 201 3.00 10.76 -7.04
N TYR A 202 3.91 9.84 -7.35
CA TYR A 202 5.25 9.80 -6.78
C TYR A 202 6.06 11.04 -7.15
N GLU A 203 6.10 11.43 -8.43
CA GLU A 203 6.79 12.64 -8.89
C GLU A 203 6.25 13.89 -8.20
N LYS A 204 4.93 14.01 -8.06
CA LYS A 204 4.31 15.11 -7.30
C LYS A 204 4.71 15.12 -5.84
N ALA A 205 4.88 13.96 -5.23
CA ALA A 205 5.32 13.84 -3.85
C ALA A 205 6.79 14.25 -3.69
N GLU A 206 7.67 13.88 -4.62
CA GLU A 206 9.07 14.31 -4.63
C GLU A 206 9.21 15.83 -4.75
N VAL A 207 8.45 16.47 -5.65
CA VAL A 207 8.45 17.94 -5.78
C VAL A 207 8.06 18.61 -4.46
N ARG A 208 6.97 18.12 -3.82
CA ARG A 208 6.53 18.64 -2.52
C ARG A 208 7.56 18.43 -1.40
N LEU A 209 8.30 17.32 -1.45
CA LEU A 209 9.36 17.05 -0.50
C LEU A 209 10.50 18.05 -0.67
N GLY A 210 10.95 18.30 -1.90
CA GLY A 210 11.96 19.30 -2.21
C GLY A 210 11.55 20.71 -1.74
N ASP A 211 10.30 21.11 -2.00
CA ASP A 211 9.77 22.39 -1.49
C ASP A 211 9.80 22.49 0.04
N LEU A 212 9.48 21.39 0.73
CA LEU A 212 9.50 21.34 2.19
C LEU A 212 10.94 21.41 2.73
N GLU A 213 11.88 20.71 2.12
CA GLU A 213 13.30 20.74 2.49
C GLU A 213 13.89 22.15 2.33
N ASN A 214 13.53 22.86 1.26
CA ASN A 214 13.90 24.24 1.05
C ASN A 214 13.36 25.15 2.18
N ARG A 215 12.07 25.04 2.51
CA ARG A 215 11.46 25.81 3.60
C ARG A 215 12.08 25.51 4.96
N VAL A 216 12.43 24.25 5.22
CA VAL A 216 13.14 23.85 6.44
C VAL A 216 14.51 24.53 6.50
N SER A 217 15.23 24.58 5.37
CA SER A 217 16.53 25.24 5.28
C SER A 217 16.44 26.75 5.50
N GLU A 218 15.46 27.42 4.89
CA GLU A 218 15.18 28.85 5.13
C GLU A 218 14.88 29.13 6.60
N THR A 219 14.03 28.31 7.22
CA THR A 219 13.67 28.45 8.64
C THR A 219 14.88 28.28 9.55
N ARG A 220 15.79 27.35 9.23
CA ARG A 220 17.04 27.14 9.98
C ARG A 220 17.96 28.36 9.91
N GLU A 221 18.07 29.01 8.76
CA GLU A 221 18.85 30.23 8.61
C GLU A 221 18.26 31.40 9.41
N VAL A 222 16.93 31.57 9.39
CA VAL A 222 16.26 32.58 10.24
C VAL A 222 16.51 32.30 11.72
N LEU A 223 16.41 31.04 12.15
CA LEU A 223 16.66 30.65 13.54
C LEU A 223 18.10 30.97 13.95
N LYS A 224 19.08 30.72 13.09
CA LYS A 224 20.48 31.04 13.33
C LYS A 224 20.70 32.55 13.53
N LYS A 225 20.07 33.39 12.71
CA LYS A 225 20.11 34.86 12.86
C LYS A 225 19.51 35.30 14.18
N LEU A 226 18.31 34.83 14.51
CA LEU A 226 17.64 35.17 15.77
C LEU A 226 18.44 34.73 17.01
N LEU A 227 19.12 33.58 16.96
CA LEU A 227 20.01 33.14 18.04
C LEU A 227 21.20 34.09 18.22
N SER A 228 21.80 34.56 17.13
CA SER A 228 22.90 35.55 17.19
C SER A 228 22.43 36.90 17.77
N GLU A 229 21.27 37.39 17.33
CA GLU A 229 20.68 38.62 17.86
C GLU A 229 20.32 38.48 19.34
N SER A 230 19.77 37.33 19.75
CA SER A 230 19.47 37.06 21.16
C SER A 230 20.72 37.10 22.03
N MET A 231 21.83 36.55 21.56
CA MET A 231 23.11 36.61 22.28
C MET A 231 23.63 38.06 22.38
N GLN A 232 23.57 38.83 21.30
CA GLN A 232 23.95 40.24 21.31
C GLN A 232 23.11 41.06 22.29
N ARG A 233 21.79 40.89 22.27
CA ARG A 233 20.87 41.59 23.18
C ARG A 233 21.11 41.20 24.64
N LYS A 234 21.38 39.92 24.93
CA LYS A 234 21.75 39.49 26.29
C LYS A 234 23.01 40.19 26.79
N ALA A 235 24.03 40.33 25.94
CA ALA A 235 25.24 41.06 26.29
C ALA A 235 24.98 42.56 26.54
N GLU A 236 24.15 43.20 25.70
CA GLU A 236 23.73 44.59 25.88
C GLU A 236 22.98 44.81 27.20
N VAL A 237 22.03 43.93 27.54
CA VAL A 237 21.33 44.01 28.84
C VAL A 237 22.29 43.89 30.01
N ALA A 238 23.22 42.93 29.98
CA ALA A 238 24.20 42.76 31.05
C ALA A 238 25.12 43.99 31.20
N PHE A 239 25.49 44.63 30.09
CA PHE A 239 26.25 45.87 30.11
C PHE A 239 25.47 47.01 30.77
N LEU A 240 24.23 47.24 30.33
CA LEU A 240 23.36 48.29 30.86
C LEU A 240 23.03 48.09 32.35
N GLU A 241 22.84 46.85 32.78
CA GLU A 241 22.65 46.52 34.19
C GLU A 241 23.87 46.92 35.03
N GLY A 242 25.08 46.69 34.50
CA GLY A 242 26.33 47.13 35.12
C GLY A 242 26.47 48.66 35.20
N GLU A 243 26.07 49.38 34.15
CA GLU A 243 26.06 50.86 34.16
C GLU A 243 25.05 51.41 35.17
N TRP A 244 23.83 50.89 35.14
CA TRP A 244 22.77 51.29 36.06
C TRP A 244 23.20 51.09 37.52
N LYS A 245 23.82 49.94 37.82
CA LYS A 245 24.32 49.65 39.17
C LYS A 245 25.39 50.65 39.62
N ARG A 246 26.39 50.93 38.77
CA ARG A 246 27.42 51.95 39.05
C ARG A 246 26.84 53.34 39.28
N CYS A 247 25.91 53.77 38.43
CA CYS A 247 25.21 55.06 38.61
C CYS A 247 24.41 55.11 39.90
N SER A 248 23.73 54.02 40.26
CA SER A 248 22.95 53.93 41.50
C SER A 248 23.85 54.05 42.74
N GLU A 249 24.99 53.34 42.74
CA GLU A 249 25.99 53.38 43.81
C GLU A 249 26.61 54.79 43.93
N SER A 250 27.03 55.39 42.82
CA SER A 250 27.57 56.75 42.80
C SER A 250 26.56 57.79 43.30
N ARG A 251 25.28 57.66 42.92
CA ARG A 251 24.22 58.55 43.45
C ARG A 251 24.07 58.44 44.97
N LEU A 252 24.14 57.24 45.52
CA LEU A 252 24.07 57.02 46.97
C LEU A 252 25.27 57.66 47.69
N GLU A 253 26.46 57.62 47.08
CA GLU A 253 27.65 58.27 47.62
C GLU A 253 27.52 59.79 47.63
N ILE A 254 27.11 60.39 46.50
CA ILE A 254 26.86 61.84 46.39
C ILE A 254 25.80 62.30 47.40
N MET A 255 24.72 61.53 47.60
CA MET A 255 23.69 61.88 48.58
C MET A 255 24.25 61.91 50.02
N LYS A 256 25.16 60.99 50.36
CA LYS A 256 25.82 61.01 51.68
C LYS A 256 26.74 62.22 51.82
N GLU A 257 27.53 62.51 50.78
CA GLU A 257 28.40 63.69 50.77
C GLU A 257 27.60 65.01 50.92
N ASP A 258 26.45 65.11 50.26
CA ASP A 258 25.56 66.27 50.35
C ASP A 258 24.95 66.43 51.75
N GLU A 259 24.57 65.32 52.39
CA GLU A 259 24.09 65.32 53.78
C GLU A 259 25.18 65.77 54.77
N GLU A 260 26.41 65.24 54.63
CA GLU A 260 27.55 65.70 55.43
C GLU A 260 27.89 67.18 55.20
N LEU A 261 27.78 67.66 53.96
CA LEU A 261 28.00 69.07 53.63
C LEU A 261 26.91 69.96 54.24
N ALA A 262 25.65 69.53 54.22
CA ALA A 262 24.54 70.24 54.83
C ALA A 262 24.74 70.41 56.34
N GLU A 263 25.20 69.36 57.03
CA GLU A 263 25.57 69.43 58.45
C GLU A 263 26.70 70.46 58.70
N LYS A 264 27.77 70.41 57.90
CA LYS A 264 28.88 71.37 58.00
C LYS A 264 28.42 72.81 57.74
N ILE A 265 27.53 73.03 56.78
CA ILE A 265 26.97 74.36 56.49
C ILE A 265 26.17 74.88 57.68
N GLU A 266 25.34 74.04 58.30
CA GLU A 266 24.53 74.41 59.47
C GLU A 266 25.43 74.74 60.67
N GLU A 267 26.50 73.97 60.91
CA GLU A 267 27.49 74.30 61.94
C GLU A 267 28.16 75.65 61.68
N LYS A 268 28.61 75.91 60.44
CA LYS A 268 29.22 77.19 60.06
C LYS A 268 28.24 78.36 60.22
N ARG A 269 26.97 78.18 59.86
CA ARG A 269 25.92 79.18 60.04
C ARG A 269 25.76 79.57 61.50
N LYS A 270 25.67 78.60 62.41
CA LYS A 270 25.61 78.85 63.86
C LYS A 270 26.83 79.60 64.38
N ILE A 271 28.02 79.35 63.83
CA ILE A 271 29.23 80.09 64.18
C ILE A 271 29.14 81.55 63.71
N VAL A 272 28.70 81.78 62.47
CA VAL A 272 28.51 83.13 61.92
C VAL A 272 27.50 83.92 62.74
N GLU A 273 26.34 83.35 63.06
CA GLU A 273 25.32 84.00 63.90
C GLU A 273 25.89 84.43 65.27
N LYS A 274 26.68 83.57 65.92
CA LYS A 274 27.36 83.92 67.18
C LYS A 274 28.41 85.02 67.02
N ILE A 275 29.10 85.09 65.88
CA ILE A 275 30.06 86.16 65.59
C ILE A 275 29.32 87.48 65.37
N GLU A 276 28.26 87.47 64.56
CA GLU A 276 27.43 88.65 64.30
C GLU A 276 26.80 89.21 65.58
N GLN A 277 26.33 88.33 66.48
CA GLN A 277 25.82 88.76 67.78
C GLN A 277 26.90 89.46 68.61
N ARG A 278 28.10 88.86 68.74
CA ARG A 278 29.23 89.47 69.46
C ARG A 278 29.68 90.79 68.81
N TYR A 279 29.64 90.88 67.48
CA TYR A 279 29.97 92.11 66.75
C TYR A 279 28.98 93.23 67.10
N LYS A 280 27.67 92.98 67.06
CA LYS A 280 26.64 93.96 67.43
C LYS A 280 26.75 94.39 68.89
N GLU A 281 27.04 93.46 69.80
CA GLU A 281 27.27 93.78 71.22
C GLU A 281 28.50 94.70 71.40
N ALA A 282 29.60 94.39 70.72
CA ALA A 282 30.81 95.21 70.76
C ALA A 282 30.59 96.59 70.14
N GLU A 283 29.90 96.68 69.00
CA GLU A 283 29.54 97.93 68.33
C GLU A 283 28.68 98.83 69.25
N ALA A 284 27.64 98.27 69.88
CA ALA A 284 26.81 99.01 70.83
C ALA A 284 27.58 99.49 72.08
N LEU A 285 28.55 98.70 72.56
CA LEU A 285 29.44 99.11 73.66
C LEU A 285 30.33 100.28 73.23
N VAL A 286 30.91 100.22 72.03
CA VAL A 286 31.73 101.29 71.46
C VAL A 286 30.90 102.58 71.30
N GLU A 287 29.70 102.50 70.74
CA GLU A 287 28.80 103.66 70.62
C GLU A 287 28.46 104.29 71.98
N ARG A 288 28.16 103.47 72.99
CA ARG A 288 27.95 103.96 74.38
C ARG A 288 29.21 104.62 74.95
N SER A 289 30.38 104.05 74.72
CA SER A 289 31.66 104.65 75.13
C SER A 289 31.91 105.99 74.42
N ILE A 290 31.57 106.11 73.14
CA ILE A 290 31.66 107.38 72.40
C ILE A 290 30.68 108.42 72.95
N MET A 291 29.43 108.03 73.25
CA MET A 291 28.44 108.95 73.84
C MET A 291 28.86 109.44 75.23
N THR A 292 29.37 108.54 76.09
CA THR A 292 29.85 108.92 77.43
C THR A 292 31.06 109.85 77.35
N LEU A 293 32.03 109.57 76.48
CA LEU A 293 33.17 110.46 76.23
C LEU A 293 32.72 111.82 75.68
N SER A 294 31.76 111.85 74.75
CA SER A 294 31.21 113.09 74.18
C SER A 294 30.39 113.91 75.20
N SER A 295 29.89 113.31 76.28
CA SER A 295 29.17 114.00 77.36
C SER A 295 30.06 114.57 78.47
N LEU A 296 31.35 114.26 78.44
CA LEU A 296 32.37 114.73 79.39
C LEU A 296 33.15 115.95 78.87
N SER A 297 32.85 116.43 77.65
CA SER A 297 33.34 117.68 77.06
C SER A 297 32.26 118.75 77.06
#